data_AF-A0A4R2H2A8-F1
#
_entry.id   AF-A0A4R2H2A8-F1
#
_cell.length_a   1.000
_cell.length_b   1.000
_cell.length_c   1.000
_cell.angle_alpha   90.00
_cell.angle_beta   90.00
_cell.angle_gamma   90.00
#
_symmetry.space_group_name_H-M   'P 1'
#
loop_
_entity.id
_entity.type
_entity.pdbx_description
1 polymer ?
#
loop_
_entity_poly.entity_id
_entity_poly.type
_entity_poly.pdbx_seq_one_letter_code
_entity_poly.pdbx_strand_id
1 'polypeptide(L)'
;MRLVAEFTTEPFDVDGQVPAHATQALEAAQAAGLDCEFGPLGTSVRGEQEQLLPALTGVLEAAFANGASQVTLQVRRDGVRLPRSGGGGVNALLAEVAAELGGPLSGLSRGDKQRAVLLLEAKGAFEYRKSAEIVAEALGVTRFTVYNYLNRARD
;
A
#
# COMPACT_ATOMS: atom_id res chain seq x y z
N MET A 1 4.35 -23.95 -4.89
CA MET A 1 4.76 -22.53 -5.04
C MET A 1 4.63 -21.89 -3.69
N ARG A 2 5.64 -21.19 -3.21
CA ARG A 2 5.60 -20.58 -1.89
C ARG A 2 4.87 -19.25 -1.91
N LEU A 3 4.00 -19.05 -0.92
CA LEU A 3 3.24 -17.82 -0.69
C LEU A 3 3.61 -17.22 0.67
N VAL A 4 3.41 -15.92 0.77
CA VAL A 4 3.42 -15.17 2.03
C VAL A 4 2.06 -14.51 2.16
N ALA A 5 1.42 -14.68 3.31
CA ALA A 5 0.25 -13.92 3.69
C ALA A 5 0.55 -13.06 4.91
N GLU A 6 0.05 -11.83 4.91
CA GLU A 6 0.12 -10.90 6.04
C GLU A 6 -1.30 -10.53 6.42
N PHE A 7 -1.62 -10.63 7.71
CA PHE A 7 -2.94 -10.26 8.20
C PHE A 7 -2.89 -9.49 9.52
N THR A 8 -3.87 -8.61 9.69
CA THR A 8 -4.16 -7.93 10.96
C THR A 8 -5.60 -8.19 11.35
N THR A 9 -5.84 -8.23 12.64
CA THR A 9 -7.15 -8.44 13.23
C THR A 9 -7.44 -7.28 14.19
N GLU A 10 -8.68 -6.80 14.17
CA GLU A 10 -9.18 -5.70 15.00
C GLU A 10 -10.36 -6.18 15.85
N PRO A 11 -10.62 -5.58 17.02
CA PRO A 11 -10.02 -4.35 17.55
C PRO A 11 -8.65 -4.55 18.19
N PHE A 12 -7.78 -3.54 18.08
CA PHE A 12 -6.54 -3.49 18.85
C PHE A 12 -6.82 -3.18 20.32
N ASP A 13 -6.11 -3.86 21.22
CA ASP A 13 -6.14 -3.53 22.64
C ASP A 13 -5.29 -2.29 22.92
N VAL A 14 -5.87 -1.34 23.66
CA VAL A 14 -5.22 -0.07 24.02
C VAL A 14 -4.23 -0.25 25.19
N ASP A 15 -4.41 -1.31 25.98
CA ASP A 15 -3.62 -1.62 27.19
C ASP A 15 -2.42 -2.53 26.87
N GLY A 16 -2.21 -2.87 25.60
CA GLY A 16 -1.05 -3.61 25.12
C GLY A 16 -1.11 -5.13 25.30
N GLN A 17 -2.24 -5.68 25.76
CA GLN A 17 -2.47 -7.12 25.71
C GLN A 17 -2.77 -7.58 24.29
N VAL A 18 -2.31 -8.76 23.91
CA VAL A 18 -2.62 -9.32 22.58
C VAL A 18 -4.05 -9.88 22.63
N PRO A 19 -4.97 -9.41 21.77
CA PRO A 19 -6.35 -9.90 21.78
C PRO A 19 -6.46 -11.39 21.44
N ALA A 20 -7.49 -12.05 21.98
CA ALA A 20 -7.76 -13.47 21.72
C ALA A 20 -7.93 -13.77 20.22
N HIS A 21 -8.58 -12.89 19.46
CA HIS A 21 -8.72 -13.08 18.02
C HIS A 21 -7.38 -13.08 17.26
N ALA A 22 -6.35 -12.39 17.77
CA ALA A 22 -5.03 -12.37 17.15
C ALA A 22 -4.25 -13.63 17.50
N THR A 23 -4.29 -14.07 18.77
CA THR A 23 -3.60 -15.28 19.20
C THR A 23 -4.23 -16.56 18.64
N GLN A 24 -5.56 -16.63 18.56
CA GLN A 24 -6.27 -17.79 18.00
C GLN A 24 -6.10 -17.91 16.49
N ALA A 25 -6.07 -16.79 15.77
CA ALA A 25 -5.74 -16.77 14.34
C ALA A 25 -4.31 -17.24 14.07
N LEU A 26 -3.35 -16.83 14.92
CA LEU A 26 -1.97 -17.32 14.87
C LEU A 26 -1.88 -18.82 15.15
N GLU A 27 -2.57 -19.31 16.18
CA GLU A 27 -2.59 -20.73 16.55
C GLU A 27 -3.16 -21.60 15.41
N ALA A 28 -4.22 -21.15 14.75
CA ALA A 28 -4.77 -21.82 13.57
C ALA A 28 -3.74 -21.93 12.42
N ALA A 29 -2.96 -20.87 12.17
CA ALA A 29 -1.90 -20.90 11.16
C ALA A 29 -0.75 -21.86 11.55
N GLN A 30 -0.35 -21.85 12.82
CA GLN A 30 0.69 -22.75 13.34
C GLN A 30 0.27 -24.22 13.30
N ALA A 31 -1.00 -24.52 13.65
CA ALA A 31 -1.56 -25.86 13.57
C ALA A 31 -1.60 -26.42 12.14
N ALA A 32 -1.68 -25.54 11.14
CA ALA A 32 -1.56 -25.90 9.72
C ALA A 32 -0.11 -26.14 9.26
N GLY A 33 0.88 -26.00 10.15
CA GLY A 33 2.30 -26.21 9.86
C GLY A 33 2.97 -25.07 9.09
N LEU A 34 2.39 -23.86 9.12
CA LEU A 34 2.94 -22.69 8.44
C LEU A 34 4.05 -22.03 9.28
N ASP A 35 5.02 -21.44 8.59
CA ASP A 35 6.04 -20.59 9.22
C ASP A 35 5.41 -19.24 9.56
N CYS A 36 5.30 -18.93 10.85
CA CYS A 36 4.52 -17.80 11.36
C CYS A 36 5.40 -16.83 12.14
N GLU A 37 5.25 -15.54 11.85
CA GLU A 37 5.93 -14.43 12.50
C GLU A 37 4.86 -13.46 13.03
N PHE A 38 4.75 -13.34 14.36
CA PHE A 38 3.80 -12.46 15.02
C PHE A 38 4.46 -11.13 15.38
N GLY A 39 3.97 -10.02 14.85
CA GLY A 39 4.55 -8.70 15.03
C GLY A 39 3.55 -7.62 15.44
N PRO A 40 4.04 -6.42 15.80
CA PRO A 40 3.19 -5.31 16.27
C PRO A 40 2.27 -4.75 15.18
N LEU A 41 2.55 -5.04 13.90
CA LEU A 41 1.78 -4.58 12.74
C LEU A 41 0.96 -5.70 12.08
N GLY A 42 0.85 -6.87 12.72
CA GLY A 42 0.14 -8.03 12.20
C GLY A 42 0.97 -9.30 12.20
N THR A 43 0.37 -10.36 11.66
CA THR A 43 0.96 -11.69 11.56
C THR A 43 1.36 -11.96 10.11
N SER A 44 2.61 -12.34 9.88
CA SER A 44 3.09 -12.87 8.61
C SER A 44 3.15 -14.38 8.66
N VAL A 45 2.55 -15.06 7.69
CA VAL A 45 2.60 -16.52 7.54
C VAL A 45 3.14 -16.91 6.17
N ARG A 46 4.01 -17.91 6.12
CA ARG A 46 4.73 -18.34 4.92
C ARG A 46 4.62 -19.85 4.77
N GLY A 47 4.40 -20.33 3.55
CA GLY A 47 4.26 -21.76 3.29
C GLY A 47 3.98 -22.09 1.84
N GLU A 48 3.92 -23.38 1.51
CA GLU A 48 3.50 -23.81 0.17
C GLU A 48 2.03 -23.46 -0.06
N GLN A 49 1.70 -23.07 -1.30
CA GLN A 49 0.34 -22.67 -1.70
C GLN A 49 -0.73 -23.69 -1.29
N GLU A 50 -0.43 -24.99 -1.43
CA GLU A 50 -1.35 -26.09 -1.10
C GLU A 50 -1.63 -26.21 0.40
N GLN A 51 -0.75 -25.67 1.25
CA GLN A 51 -0.94 -25.61 2.70
C GLN A 51 -1.52 -24.26 3.13
N LEU A 52 -0.99 -23.16 2.58
CA LEU A 52 -1.33 -21.81 3.00
C LEU A 52 -2.75 -21.44 2.61
N LEU A 53 -3.17 -21.65 1.35
CA LEU A 53 -4.49 -21.19 0.90
C LEU A 53 -5.65 -21.86 1.67
N PRO A 54 -5.65 -23.19 1.91
CA PRO A 54 -6.69 -23.81 2.74
C PRO A 54 -6.64 -23.35 4.21
N ALA A 55 -5.45 -23.13 4.76
CA ALA A 55 -5.29 -22.69 6.15
C ALA A 55 -5.85 -21.28 6.39
N LEU A 56 -5.82 -20.39 5.39
CA LEU A 56 -6.36 -19.03 5.51
C LEU A 56 -7.83 -19.01 5.93
N THR A 57 -8.65 -19.97 5.48
CA THR A 57 -10.05 -20.07 5.92
C THR A 57 -10.14 -20.29 7.43
N GLY A 58 -9.38 -21.25 7.98
CA GLY A 58 -9.36 -21.51 9.42
C GLY A 58 -8.81 -20.34 10.24
N VAL A 59 -7.83 -19.60 9.70
CA VAL A 59 -7.32 -18.37 10.32
C VAL A 59 -8.42 -17.30 10.42
N LEU A 60 -9.18 -17.08 9.34
CA LEU A 60 -10.27 -16.11 9.31
C LEU A 60 -11.41 -16.54 10.26
N GLU A 61 -11.79 -17.81 10.25
CA GLU A 61 -12.82 -18.35 11.15
C GLU A 61 -12.41 -18.20 12.62
N ALA A 62 -11.17 -18.55 12.97
CA ALA A 62 -10.64 -18.40 14.32
C ALA A 62 -10.61 -16.93 14.77
N ALA A 63 -10.25 -16.00 13.89
CA ALA A 63 -10.26 -14.57 14.19
C ALA A 63 -11.68 -14.09 14.54
N PHE A 64 -12.66 -14.33 13.66
CA PHE A 64 -14.03 -13.86 13.87
C PHE A 64 -14.72 -14.55 15.06
N ALA A 65 -14.50 -15.86 15.25
CA ALA A 65 -15.05 -16.61 16.38
C ALA A 65 -14.54 -16.09 17.75
N ASN A 66 -13.37 -15.45 17.78
CA ASN A 66 -12.74 -14.94 18.98
C ASN A 66 -12.79 -13.41 19.11
N GLY A 67 -13.73 -12.78 18.41
CA GLY A 67 -14.07 -11.37 18.61
C GLY A 67 -13.35 -10.39 17.69
N ALA A 68 -12.77 -10.85 16.57
CA ALA A 68 -12.39 -9.91 15.52
C ALA A 68 -13.66 -9.26 14.93
N SER A 69 -13.68 -7.95 14.82
CA SER A 69 -14.69 -7.20 14.06
C SER A 69 -14.26 -7.00 12.61
N GLN A 70 -12.95 -7.01 12.34
CA GLN A 70 -12.36 -6.82 11.03
C GLN A 70 -11.07 -7.61 10.91
N VAL A 71 -10.82 -8.15 9.70
CA VAL A 71 -9.55 -8.78 9.33
C VAL A 71 -9.08 -8.17 8.01
N THR A 72 -7.86 -7.66 7.97
CA THR A 72 -7.19 -7.26 6.72
C THR A 72 -6.22 -8.36 6.33
N LEU A 73 -6.23 -8.77 5.06
CA LEU A 73 -5.39 -9.86 4.55
C LEU A 73 -4.76 -9.46 3.21
N GLN A 74 -3.44 -9.63 3.10
CA GLN A 74 -2.70 -9.61 1.85
C GLN A 74 -2.07 -10.97 1.61
N VAL A 75 -2.14 -11.48 0.37
CA VAL A 75 -1.45 -12.71 -0.06
C VAL A 75 -0.58 -12.39 -1.27
N ARG A 76 0.67 -12.83 -1.24
CA ARG A 76 1.66 -12.62 -2.30
C ARG A 76 2.49 -13.87 -2.54
N ARG A 77 3.12 -13.95 -3.71
CA ARG A 77 4.15 -14.96 -3.98
C ARG A 77 5.41 -14.63 -3.19
N ASP A 78 6.02 -15.64 -2.60
CA ASP A 78 7.29 -15.46 -1.90
C ASP A 78 8.40 -15.04 -2.88
N GLY A 79 9.27 -14.14 -2.44
CA GLY A 79 10.33 -13.55 -3.28
C GLY A 79 9.85 -12.56 -4.37
N VAL A 80 8.54 -12.38 -4.57
CA VAL A 80 8.03 -11.35 -5.48
C VAL A 80 7.96 -10.02 -4.75
N ARG A 81 8.85 -9.09 -5.10
CA ARG A 81 8.64 -7.68 -4.79
C ARG A 81 7.46 -7.20 -5.61
N LEU A 82 6.29 -7.11 -4.97
CA LEU A 82 5.18 -6.36 -5.52
C LEU A 82 5.68 -4.92 -5.78
N PRO A 83 5.37 -4.30 -6.93
CA PRO A 83 5.43 -2.84 -7.01
C PRO A 83 4.63 -2.33 -5.82
N ARG A 84 5.22 -1.42 -5.03
CA ARG A 84 4.59 -0.90 -3.82
C ARG A 84 3.31 -0.17 -4.20
N SER A 85 2.19 -0.86 -4.24
CA SER A 85 0.88 -0.22 -4.28
C SER A 85 0.70 0.50 -2.93
N GLY A 86 0.90 1.82 -2.93
CA GLY A 86 0.50 2.70 -1.82
C GLY A 86 1.59 3.16 -0.83
N GLY A 87 2.88 3.05 -1.13
CA GLY A 87 3.96 3.36 -0.16
C GLY A 87 4.79 4.63 -0.38
N GLY A 88 4.58 5.38 -1.46
CA GLY A 88 5.54 6.43 -1.86
C GLY A 88 4.98 7.85 -1.95
N GLY A 89 3.73 8.07 -1.56
CA GLY A 89 3.06 9.36 -1.63
C GLY A 89 3.21 10.05 -3.00
N VAL A 90 3.14 11.38 -2.99
CA VAL A 90 3.32 12.21 -4.19
C VAL A 90 4.70 12.02 -4.82
N ASN A 91 5.73 11.71 -4.02
CA ASN A 91 7.11 11.54 -4.50
C ASN A 91 7.30 10.33 -5.40
N ALA A 92 6.61 9.22 -5.12
CA ALA A 92 6.65 8.06 -6.02
C ALA A 92 5.93 8.33 -7.34
N LEU A 93 4.77 9.01 -7.29
CA LEU A 93 4.06 9.42 -8.49
C LEU A 93 4.90 10.37 -9.35
N LEU A 94 5.65 11.28 -8.71
CA LEU A 94 6.62 12.14 -9.39
C LEU A 94 7.74 11.34 -10.06
N ALA A 95 8.30 10.33 -9.37
CA ALA A 95 9.35 9.49 -9.94
C ALA A 95 8.85 8.66 -11.13
N GLU A 96 7.64 8.12 -11.06
CA GLU A 96 7.00 7.42 -12.18
C GLU A 96 6.81 8.33 -13.39
N VAL A 97 6.24 9.52 -13.18
CA VAL A 97 5.99 10.49 -14.27
C VAL A 97 7.31 11.00 -14.85
N ALA A 98 8.35 11.19 -14.04
CA ALA A 98 9.68 11.56 -14.52
C ALA A 98 10.28 10.48 -15.45
N ALA A 99 10.13 9.21 -15.07
CA ALA A 99 10.59 8.09 -15.88
C ALA A 99 9.80 7.99 -17.20
N GLU A 100 8.48 8.20 -17.17
CA GLU A 100 7.62 8.19 -18.35
C GLU A 100 7.97 9.33 -19.34
N LEU A 101 8.33 10.50 -18.81
CA LEU A 101 8.69 11.68 -19.61
C LEU A 101 10.19 11.76 -19.95
N GLY A 102 10.97 10.75 -19.59
CA GLY A 102 12.36 10.58 -20.02
C GLY A 102 13.39 11.47 -19.32
N GLY A 103 13.10 12.02 -18.14
CA GLY A 103 14.07 12.83 -17.41
C GLY A 103 13.54 13.60 -16.20
N PRO A 104 14.39 14.43 -15.56
CA PRO A 104 14.00 15.22 -14.38
C PRO A 104 12.87 16.21 -14.69
N LEU A 105 11.82 16.19 -13.86
CA LEU A 105 10.62 17.04 -14.04
C LEU A 105 10.93 18.55 -14.08
N SER A 106 11.96 18.99 -13.36
CA SER A 106 12.39 20.39 -13.33
C SER A 106 12.96 20.88 -14.67
N GLY A 107 13.57 19.98 -15.45
CA GLY A 107 14.21 20.25 -16.74
C GLY A 107 13.27 20.13 -17.95
N LEU A 108 12.02 19.73 -17.73
CA LEU A 108 11.04 19.53 -18.79
C LEU A 108 10.65 20.84 -19.50
N SER A 109 10.24 20.71 -20.78
CA SER A 109 9.63 21.81 -21.52
C SER A 109 8.33 22.25 -20.85
N ARG A 110 7.83 23.45 -21.15
CA ARG A 110 6.54 23.91 -20.60
C ARG A 110 5.39 22.95 -20.95
N GLY A 111 5.37 22.41 -22.16
CA GLY A 111 4.35 21.46 -22.60
C GLY A 111 4.44 20.14 -21.85
N ASP A 112 5.67 19.65 -21.62
CA ASP A 112 5.88 18.41 -20.86
C ASP A 112 5.60 18.59 -19.37
N LYS A 113 5.85 19.77 -18.79
CA LYS A 113 5.42 20.10 -17.41
C LYS A 113 3.90 20.11 -17.28
N GLN A 114 3.18 20.58 -18.30
CA GLN A 114 1.72 20.50 -18.33
C GLN A 114 1.25 19.05 -18.39
N ARG A 115 1.82 18.25 -19.31
CA ARG A 115 1.53 16.82 -19.42
C ARG A 115 1.84 16.07 -18.12
N ALA A 116 2.94 16.39 -17.45
CA ALA A 116 3.31 15.82 -16.16
C ALA A 116 2.23 16.06 -15.10
N VAL A 117 1.71 17.30 -15.00
CA VAL A 117 0.65 17.63 -14.04
C VAL A 117 -0.63 16.83 -14.31
N LEU A 118 -0.99 16.61 -15.58
CA LEU A 118 -2.19 15.82 -15.92
C LEU A 118 -2.02 14.33 -15.63
N LEU A 119 -0.84 13.77 -15.90
CA LEU A 119 -0.53 12.39 -15.51
C LEU A 119 -0.57 12.22 -13.99
N LEU A 120 -0.04 13.19 -13.24
CA LEU A 120 -0.11 13.20 -11.78
C LEU A 120 -1.56 13.30 -11.28
N GLU A 121 -2.41 14.11 -11.91
CA GLU A 121 -3.84 14.19 -11.58
C GLU A 121 -4.56 12.87 -11.84
N ALA A 122 -4.36 12.27 -13.02
CA ALA A 122 -4.97 10.98 -13.37
C ALA A 122 -4.52 9.84 -12.42
N LYS A 123 -3.33 9.95 -11.84
CA LYS A 123 -2.78 9.01 -10.85
C LYS A 123 -3.16 9.35 -9.39
N GLY A 124 -4.03 10.34 -9.16
CA GLY A 124 -4.51 10.71 -7.83
C GLY A 124 -3.50 11.49 -6.98
N ALA A 125 -2.45 12.08 -7.58
CA ALA A 125 -1.41 12.79 -6.82
C ALA A 125 -1.96 13.96 -5.99
N PHE A 126 -3.04 14.60 -6.44
CA PHE A 126 -3.61 15.77 -5.77
C PHE A 126 -4.56 15.44 -4.61
N GLU A 127 -4.86 14.16 -4.37
CA GLU A 127 -5.62 13.71 -3.19
C GLU A 127 -4.76 13.74 -1.91
N TYR A 128 -3.43 13.72 -2.06
CA TYR A 128 -2.49 13.78 -0.94
C TYR A 128 -2.38 15.19 -0.36
N ARG A 129 -2.22 15.27 0.97
CA ARG A 129 -1.99 16.54 1.67
C ARG A 129 -0.68 17.17 1.20
N LYS A 130 -0.69 18.50 0.97
CA LYS A 130 0.45 19.30 0.46
C LYS A 130 0.96 18.90 -0.93
N SER A 131 0.24 18.07 -1.68
CA SER A 131 0.62 17.62 -3.02
C SER A 131 0.99 18.75 -3.97
N ALA A 132 0.19 19.81 -4.04
CA ALA A 132 0.47 20.95 -4.93
C ALA A 132 1.80 21.66 -4.63
N GLU A 133 2.23 21.70 -3.37
CA GLU A 133 3.52 22.28 -2.96
C GLU A 133 4.68 21.39 -3.42
N ILE A 134 4.58 20.09 -3.16
CA ILE A 134 5.59 19.09 -3.54
C ILE A 134 5.73 19.01 -5.07
N VAL A 135 4.61 18.99 -5.80
CA VAL A 135 4.60 18.96 -7.27
C VAL A 135 5.19 20.24 -7.86
N ALA A 136 4.88 21.40 -7.28
CA ALA A 136 5.43 22.68 -7.71
C ALA A 136 6.96 22.71 -7.55
N GLU A 137 7.46 22.26 -6.39
CA GLU A 137 8.89 22.15 -6.12
C GLU A 137 9.58 21.21 -7.13
N ALA A 138 9.03 20.01 -7.33
CA ALA A 138 9.60 19.01 -8.25
C ALA A 138 9.65 19.47 -9.72
N LEU A 139 8.65 20.23 -10.15
CA LEU A 139 8.60 20.82 -11.50
C LEU A 139 9.39 22.13 -11.62
N GLY A 140 9.89 22.69 -10.51
CA GLY A 140 10.53 24.01 -10.49
C GLY A 140 9.60 25.13 -10.94
N VAL A 141 8.33 25.09 -10.50
CA VAL A 141 7.30 26.09 -10.81
C VAL A 141 6.58 26.53 -9.54
N THR A 142 5.65 27.48 -9.65
CA THR A 142 4.84 27.91 -8.50
C THR A 142 3.60 27.04 -8.32
N ARG A 143 3.04 26.97 -7.10
CA ARG A 143 1.73 26.32 -6.85
C ARG A 143 0.62 26.90 -7.74
N PHE A 144 0.65 28.22 -7.98
CA PHE A 144 -0.28 28.88 -8.89
C PHE A 144 -0.17 28.31 -10.32
N THR A 145 1.05 28.04 -10.79
CA THR A 145 1.29 27.42 -12.10
C THR A 145 0.73 26.00 -12.18
N VAL A 146 0.87 25.21 -11.12
CA VAL A 146 0.27 23.85 -11.05
C VAL A 146 -1.25 23.92 -11.17
N TYR A 147 -1.91 24.79 -10.39
CA TYR A 147 -3.36 24.98 -10.51
C TYR A 147 -3.79 25.50 -11.88
N ASN A 148 -2.98 26.37 -12.50
CA ASN A 148 -3.24 26.84 -13.86
C ASN A 148 -3.23 25.68 -14.87
N TYR A 149 -2.31 24.74 -14.74
CA TYR A 149 -2.24 23.56 -15.61
C TYR A 149 -3.44 22.63 -15.42
N LEU A 150 -3.89 22.41 -14.17
CA LEU A 150 -5.09 21.62 -13.87
C LEU A 150 -6.35 22.24 -14.46
N ASN A 151 -6.50 23.57 -14.34
CA ASN A 151 -7.69 24.25 -14.86
C ASN A 151 -7.75 24.23 -16.39
N ARG A 152 -6.60 24.35 -17.08
CA ARG A 152 -6.54 24.34 -18.55
C ARG A 152 -6.91 23.01 -19.21
N ALA A 153 -6.90 21.90 -18.47
CA ALA A 153 -7.28 20.59 -19.00
C ALA A 153 -8.75 20.23 -18.71
N ARG A 154 -9.45 21.07 -17.95
CA ARG A 154 -10.87 20.93 -17.63
C ARG A 154 -11.76 21.80 -18.54
N ASP A 155 -11.14 22.64 -19.37
CA ASP A 155 -11.74 23.42 -20.45
C ASP A 155 -11.57 22.70 -21.80
#